data_AF-A0A7C3SFT7-F1
#
_entry.id   AF-A0A7C3SFT7-F1
#
_cell.length_a   1.000
_cell.length_b   1.000
_cell.length_c   1.000
_cell.angle_alpha   90.00
_cell.angle_beta   90.00
_cell.angle_gamma   90.00
#
_symmetry.space_group_name_H-M   'P 1'
#
loop_
_entity.id
_entity.type
_entity.pdbx_description
1 polymer ?
#
loop_
_entity_poly.entity_id
_entity_poly.type
_entity_poly.pdbx_seq_one_letter_code
_entity_poly.pdbx_strand_id
1 'polypeptide(L)'
;MTSLAPLHRRLRRLVRRRRRLRWLAGLTPLATAVLWFLGVAFALDWLLDLNRAQRLVIWLAGAAGLLWAYRRYGWPWVQGKESELDVALWVERRARVDTDVVAALQFESPEAPSWGSVQLEQAVMEQAAQLAPQLPMDEGLPKKPIRRRTVVFACTAAAAFVVWAIWPEYVQIFLSRLLLSSRHYPTRTQIQWVKVNGQIVPPDSGECWVVEGQPLRIEVLATGQLPEEGRVELALQSTGARTSLSLQPLSPGQGGGKSALEDSRSSQSKTLDQPSCLAESSPPKESSLSKESSLPRESSQGEEFPLGKESHLAQESPLAKESSLPKEASLLREKPLPKEQRLPKEPLLATGQQQTVGSERAVYMGGLDRLSDPAWMKIYLGDAWTEPILLRLTPLPRIELLMAVQPPDYALEADVPKGRFPGLCQLAVVEGSQVQVYISSDKHLQEANLRIEDKTYSMRLADVAEALGTASRGRSRTEAPQSPFEQAEGGPGGPTGPNQWWTLPPVGTALESVTTP
;
A
#
# COMPACT_ATOMS: atom_id res chain seq x y z
N MET A 1 -55.22 -10.58 43.28
CA MET A 1 -53.91 -9.93 43.07
C MET A 1 -52.91 -10.66 43.94
N THR A 2 -51.91 -11.32 43.36
CA THR A 2 -51.08 -12.28 44.10
C THR A 2 -50.19 -11.56 45.12
N SER A 3 -50.27 -11.98 46.39
CA SER A 3 -49.46 -11.49 47.51
C SER A 3 -47.95 -11.64 47.27
N LEU A 4 -47.55 -12.45 46.28
CA LEU A 4 -46.18 -12.74 45.87
C LEU A 4 -45.60 -11.80 44.79
N ALA A 5 -46.36 -10.86 44.25
CA ALA A 5 -45.86 -9.85 43.30
C ALA A 5 -44.59 -9.08 43.77
N PRO A 6 -44.46 -8.63 45.03
CA PRO A 6 -43.23 -7.99 45.51
C PRO A 6 -42.03 -8.94 45.55
N LEU A 7 -42.26 -10.23 45.82
CA LEU A 7 -41.24 -11.28 45.87
C LEU A 7 -40.71 -11.59 44.45
N HIS A 8 -41.61 -11.78 43.47
CA HIS A 8 -41.26 -11.93 42.06
C HIS A 8 -40.42 -10.76 41.53
N ARG A 9 -40.80 -9.52 41.85
CA ARG A 9 -40.04 -8.32 41.43
C ARG A 9 -38.63 -8.32 42.00
N ARG A 10 -38.44 -8.73 43.26
CA ARG A 10 -37.12 -8.83 43.89
C ARG A 10 -36.28 -9.97 43.30
N LEU A 11 -36.85 -11.17 43.13
CA LEU A 11 -36.16 -12.30 42.50
C LEU A 11 -35.76 -11.99 41.05
N ARG A 12 -36.66 -11.43 40.24
CA ARG A 12 -36.34 -10.99 38.86
C ARG A 12 -35.22 -9.96 38.81
N ARG A 13 -35.18 -9.01 39.76
CA ARG A 13 -34.08 -8.04 39.87
C ARG A 13 -32.75 -8.75 40.18
N LEU A 14 -32.75 -9.74 41.08
CA LEU A 14 -31.56 -10.53 41.41
C LEU A 14 -31.10 -11.41 40.25
N VAL A 15 -32.00 -12.13 39.59
CA VAL A 15 -31.72 -12.94 38.40
C VAL A 15 -31.11 -12.06 37.30
N ARG A 16 -31.69 -10.89 37.01
CA ARG A 16 -31.14 -9.94 36.02
C ARG A 16 -29.77 -9.41 36.42
N ARG A 17 -29.55 -9.08 37.70
CA ARG A 17 -28.27 -8.59 38.22
C ARG A 17 -27.18 -9.67 38.16
N ARG A 18 -27.48 -10.90 38.59
CA ARG A 18 -26.60 -12.07 38.48
C ARG A 18 -26.26 -12.39 37.04
N ARG A 19 -27.27 -12.40 36.15
CA ARG A 19 -27.05 -12.58 34.72
C ARG A 19 -26.10 -11.51 34.17
N ARG A 20 -26.36 -10.21 34.39
CA ARG A 20 -25.47 -9.13 33.95
C ARG A 20 -24.03 -9.29 34.48
N LEU A 21 -23.88 -9.63 35.76
CA LEU A 21 -22.55 -9.84 36.37
C LEU A 21 -21.82 -11.05 35.78
N ARG A 22 -22.53 -12.15 35.49
CA ARG A 22 -21.96 -13.32 34.81
C ARG A 22 -21.55 -13.01 33.37
N TRP A 23 -22.37 -12.25 32.64
CA TRP A 23 -22.04 -11.78 31.30
C TRP A 23 -20.79 -10.88 31.32
N LEU A 24 -20.71 -9.91 32.25
CA LEU A 24 -19.51 -9.09 32.42
C LEU A 24 -18.27 -9.91 32.83
N ALA A 25 -18.44 -10.89 33.74
CA ALA A 25 -17.36 -11.77 34.17
C ALA A 25 -16.88 -12.76 33.09
N GLY A 26 -17.73 -13.07 32.12
CA GLY A 26 -17.39 -13.87 30.93
C GLY A 26 -16.79 -13.04 29.79
N LEU A 27 -17.22 -11.78 29.62
CA LEU A 27 -16.70 -10.86 28.60
C LEU A 27 -15.32 -10.29 28.97
N THR A 28 -15.06 -10.04 30.25
CA THR A 28 -13.76 -9.51 30.72
C THR A 28 -12.54 -10.33 30.30
N PRO A 29 -12.48 -11.67 30.46
CA PRO A 29 -11.33 -12.45 30.00
C PRO A 29 -11.20 -12.46 28.46
N LEU A 30 -12.32 -12.42 27.74
CA LEU A 30 -12.31 -12.31 26.27
C LEU A 30 -11.72 -10.96 25.84
N ALA A 31 -12.19 -9.86 26.42
CA ALA A 31 -11.68 -8.52 26.13
C ALA A 31 -10.19 -8.39 26.49
N THR A 32 -9.77 -8.98 27.61
CA THR A 32 -8.35 -9.04 28.00
C THR A 32 -7.54 -9.83 26.97
N ALA A 33 -8.03 -10.99 26.51
CA ALA A 33 -7.35 -11.79 25.49
C ALA A 33 -7.24 -11.06 24.15
N VAL A 34 -8.27 -10.31 23.75
CA VAL A 34 -8.24 -9.44 22.56
C VAL A 34 -7.16 -8.37 22.69
N LEU A 35 -7.07 -7.68 23.85
CA LEU A 35 -6.03 -6.68 24.07
C LEU A 35 -4.62 -7.27 23.99
N TRP A 36 -4.39 -8.44 24.59
CA TRP A 36 -3.10 -9.14 24.47
C TRP A 36 -2.79 -9.55 23.04
N PHE A 37 -3.76 -10.10 22.31
CA PHE A 37 -3.59 -10.44 20.91
C PHE A 37 -3.22 -9.20 20.08
N LEU A 38 -3.94 -8.10 20.25
CA LEU A 38 -3.64 -6.84 19.55
C LEU A 38 -2.26 -6.30 19.91
N GLY A 39 -1.86 -6.36 21.19
CA GLY A 39 -0.53 -5.94 21.63
C GLY A 39 0.59 -6.79 21.05
N VAL A 40 0.43 -8.12 21.03
CA VAL A 40 1.40 -9.04 20.42
C VAL A 40 1.45 -8.86 18.90
N ALA A 41 0.30 -8.73 18.25
CA ALA A 41 0.22 -8.49 16.81
C ALA A 41 0.88 -7.14 16.44
N PHE A 42 0.67 -6.09 17.23
CA PHE A 42 1.35 -4.80 17.07
C PHE A 42 2.85 -4.92 17.21
N ALA A 43 3.33 -5.59 18.27
CA ALA A 43 4.76 -5.79 18.49
C ALA A 43 5.42 -6.62 17.37
N LEU A 44 4.75 -7.67 16.88
CA LEU A 44 5.22 -8.48 15.76
C LEU A 44 5.21 -7.71 14.44
N ASP A 45 4.14 -6.97 14.15
CA ASP A 45 4.03 -6.18 12.92
C ASP A 45 5.07 -5.06 12.87
N TRP A 46 5.35 -4.42 14.00
CA TRP A 46 6.37 -3.40 14.13
C TRP A 46 7.81 -3.97 14.06
N LEU A 47 8.06 -5.12 14.68
CA LEU A 47 9.41 -5.70 14.73
C LEU A 47 9.82 -6.41 13.42
N LEU A 48 8.86 -7.00 12.70
CA LEU A 48 9.11 -7.86 11.54
C LEU A 48 8.64 -7.27 10.19
N ASP A 49 8.03 -6.08 10.20
CA ASP A 49 7.43 -5.43 9.02
C ASP A 49 6.62 -6.41 8.15
N LEU A 50 5.60 -7.01 8.78
CA LEU A 50 4.90 -8.14 8.20
C LEU A 50 4.17 -7.76 6.90
N ASN A 51 4.28 -8.64 5.91
CA ASN A 51 3.55 -8.48 4.65
C ASN A 51 2.05 -8.82 4.83
N ARG A 52 1.23 -8.48 3.82
CA ARG A 52 -0.23 -8.70 3.86
C ARG A 52 -0.61 -10.17 4.13
N ALA A 53 0.12 -11.13 3.57
CA ALA A 53 -0.15 -12.56 3.75
C ALA A 53 0.20 -13.05 5.16
N GLN A 54 1.34 -12.63 5.71
CA GLN A 54 1.77 -12.95 7.07
C GLN A 54 0.78 -12.39 8.10
N ARG A 55 0.25 -11.18 7.87
CA ARG A 55 -0.81 -10.62 8.72
C ARG A 55 -2.07 -11.48 8.70
N LEU A 56 -2.51 -11.97 7.54
CA LEU A 56 -3.66 -12.88 7.46
C LEU A 56 -3.43 -14.16 8.27
N VAL A 57 -2.22 -14.71 8.27
CA VAL A 57 -1.87 -15.87 9.11
C VAL A 57 -1.99 -15.53 10.60
N ILE A 58 -1.48 -14.38 11.04
CA ILE A 58 -1.61 -13.93 12.43
C ILE A 58 -3.09 -13.72 12.80
N TRP A 59 -3.90 -13.20 11.89
CA TRP A 59 -5.34 -13.06 12.09
C TRP A 59 -6.05 -14.39 12.28
N LEU A 60 -5.74 -15.39 11.45
CA LEU A 60 -6.32 -16.73 11.57
C LEU A 60 -5.90 -17.40 12.89
N ALA A 61 -4.62 -17.30 13.25
CA ALA A 61 -4.10 -17.79 14.52
C ALA A 61 -4.76 -17.07 15.72
N GLY A 62 -4.91 -15.75 15.61
CA GLY A 62 -5.60 -14.90 16.59
C GLY A 62 -7.07 -15.29 16.77
N ALA A 63 -7.80 -15.46 15.68
CA ALA A 63 -9.19 -15.88 15.70
C ALA A 63 -9.36 -17.26 16.35
N ALA A 64 -8.48 -18.22 16.03
CA ALA A 64 -8.47 -19.54 16.66
C ALA A 64 -8.15 -19.45 18.16
N GLY A 65 -7.15 -18.65 18.55
CA GLY A 65 -6.80 -18.40 19.94
C GLY A 65 -7.92 -17.72 20.74
N LEU A 66 -8.60 -16.74 20.14
CA LEU A 66 -9.74 -16.05 20.73
C LEU A 66 -10.96 -16.97 20.88
N LEU A 67 -11.23 -17.83 19.89
CA LEU A 67 -12.29 -18.83 19.97
C LEU A 67 -12.00 -19.85 21.08
N TRP A 68 -10.74 -20.31 21.20
CA TRP A 68 -10.31 -21.17 22.29
C TRP A 68 -10.47 -20.48 23.65
N ALA A 69 -10.03 -19.22 23.77
CA ALA A 69 -10.17 -18.44 25.00
C ALA A 69 -11.65 -18.21 25.37
N TYR A 70 -12.50 -17.92 24.39
CA TYR A 70 -13.95 -17.82 24.58
C TYR A 70 -14.53 -19.14 25.11
N ARG A 71 -14.22 -20.26 24.45
CA ARG A 71 -14.69 -21.59 24.82
C ARG A 71 -14.18 -22.02 26.20
N ARG A 72 -12.94 -21.67 26.56
CA ARG A 72 -12.32 -22.06 27.84
C ARG A 72 -12.74 -21.17 29.01
N TYR A 73 -12.77 -19.85 28.82
CA TYR A 73 -12.94 -18.88 29.91
C TYR A 73 -14.29 -18.16 29.92
N GLY A 74 -14.90 -17.93 28.76
CA GLY A 74 -16.18 -17.22 28.62
C GLY A 74 -17.40 -18.15 28.69
N TRP A 75 -17.38 -19.25 27.94
CA TRP A 75 -18.50 -20.20 27.79
C TRP A 75 -19.05 -20.75 29.12
N PRO A 76 -18.22 -21.17 30.12
CA PRO A 76 -18.74 -21.69 31.38
C PRO A 76 -19.61 -20.69 32.17
N TRP A 77 -19.40 -19.39 31.96
CA TRP A 77 -20.13 -18.33 32.67
C TRP A 77 -21.44 -17.97 31.98
N VAL A 78 -21.50 -18.13 30.64
CA VAL A 78 -22.65 -17.79 29.79
C VAL A 78 -23.68 -18.92 29.70
N GLN A 79 -23.26 -20.19 29.82
CA GLN A 79 -24.13 -21.35 29.60
C GLN A 79 -25.21 -21.57 30.68
N GLY A 80 -25.02 -21.08 31.91
CA GLY A 80 -25.98 -21.33 33.00
C GLY A 80 -27.24 -20.47 32.88
N LYS A 81 -28.39 -21.13 32.66
CA LYS A 81 -29.72 -20.54 32.87
C LYS A 81 -30.09 -20.75 34.34
N GLU A 82 -30.14 -19.68 35.13
CA GLU A 82 -30.71 -19.70 36.49
C GLU A 82 -32.20 -19.32 36.38
N SER A 83 -33.09 -20.24 36.75
CA SER A 83 -34.52 -19.97 36.86
C SER A 83 -34.84 -19.20 38.16
N GLU A 84 -36.04 -18.62 38.24
CA GLU A 84 -36.49 -17.94 39.47
C GLU A 84 -36.53 -18.91 40.67
N LEU A 85 -36.87 -20.18 40.43
CA LEU A 85 -36.87 -21.26 41.43
C LEU A 85 -35.45 -21.62 41.90
N ASP A 86 -34.47 -21.69 41.00
CA ASP A 86 -33.07 -21.98 41.38
C ASP A 86 -32.50 -20.89 42.30
N VAL A 87 -32.85 -19.63 42.02
CA VAL A 87 -32.44 -18.50 42.85
C VAL A 87 -33.17 -18.52 44.18
N ALA A 88 -34.46 -18.86 44.22
CA ALA A 88 -35.22 -19.03 45.45
C ALA A 88 -34.65 -20.15 46.33
N LEU A 89 -34.37 -21.32 45.75
CA LEU A 89 -33.73 -22.47 46.42
C LEU A 89 -32.35 -22.11 46.98
N TRP A 90 -31.58 -21.32 46.22
CA TRP A 90 -30.27 -20.84 46.66
C TRP A 90 -30.37 -19.88 47.86
N VAL A 91 -31.39 -19.01 47.89
CA VAL A 91 -31.63 -18.08 49.01
C VAL A 91 -32.04 -18.85 50.26
N GLU A 92 -32.97 -19.79 50.13
CA GLU A 92 -33.50 -20.61 51.22
C GLU A 92 -32.38 -21.41 51.90
N ARG A 93 -31.57 -22.14 51.10
CA ARG A 93 -30.43 -22.91 51.61
C ARG A 93 -29.41 -22.05 52.37
N ARG A 94 -29.28 -20.77 52.01
CA ARG A 94 -28.32 -19.86 52.64
C ARG A 94 -28.88 -19.15 53.87
N ALA A 95 -30.19 -18.88 53.90
CA ALA A 95 -30.86 -18.27 55.04
C ALA A 95 -30.89 -19.19 56.27
N ARG A 96 -30.68 -20.51 56.11
CA ARG A 96 -30.72 -21.53 57.21
C ARG A 96 -32.01 -21.48 58.04
N VAL A 97 -33.07 -20.90 57.48
CA VAL A 97 -34.42 -20.93 58.01
C VAL A 97 -35.20 -21.78 57.02
N ASP A 98 -36.01 -22.72 57.51
CA ASP A 98 -37.00 -23.48 56.73
C ASP A 98 -38.10 -22.52 56.25
N THR A 99 -37.70 -21.57 55.42
CA THR A 99 -38.61 -20.57 54.86
C THR A 99 -39.15 -21.17 53.58
N ASP A 100 -40.44 -21.44 53.55
CA ASP A 100 -41.18 -22.05 52.44
C ASP A 100 -41.27 -21.15 51.18
N VAL A 101 -40.19 -20.48 50.79
CA VAL A 101 -40.13 -19.56 49.64
C VAL A 101 -40.25 -20.34 48.33
N VAL A 102 -39.58 -21.50 48.23
CA VAL A 102 -39.71 -22.36 47.05
C VAL A 102 -41.13 -22.95 46.97
N ALA A 103 -41.69 -23.39 48.09
CA ALA A 103 -43.06 -23.91 48.14
C ALA A 103 -44.09 -22.81 47.78
N ALA A 104 -43.95 -21.60 48.34
CA ALA A 104 -44.80 -20.46 47.99
C ALA A 104 -44.74 -20.11 46.49
N LEU A 105 -43.57 -20.25 45.83
CA LEU A 105 -43.44 -20.06 44.39
C LEU A 105 -44.05 -21.21 43.58
N GLN A 106 -43.99 -22.45 44.07
CA GLN A 106 -44.61 -23.62 43.44
C GLN A 106 -46.14 -23.58 43.54
N PHE A 107 -46.68 -23.06 44.64
CA PHE A 107 -48.12 -22.88 44.83
C PHE A 107 -48.75 -21.82 43.91
N GLU A 108 -47.97 -20.95 43.27
CA GLU A 108 -48.47 -20.05 42.22
C GLU A 108 -48.62 -20.74 40.84
N SER A 109 -48.25 -22.03 40.72
CA SER A 109 -48.39 -22.79 39.48
C SER A 109 -49.85 -23.20 39.21
N PRO A 110 -50.29 -23.34 37.95
CA PRO A 110 -51.68 -23.69 37.61
C PRO A 110 -52.11 -25.09 38.09
N GLU A 111 -51.16 -25.94 38.51
CA GLU A 111 -51.39 -27.28 39.04
C GLU A 111 -51.56 -27.31 40.56
N ALA A 112 -51.21 -26.23 41.26
CA ALA A 112 -51.23 -26.09 42.71
C ALA A 112 -52.61 -26.31 43.39
N PRO A 113 -53.76 -25.91 42.79
CA PRO A 113 -55.07 -26.12 43.41
C PRO A 113 -55.42 -27.60 43.64
N SER A 114 -54.67 -28.54 43.04
CA SER A 114 -54.85 -29.97 43.18
C SER A 114 -54.05 -30.61 44.33
N TRP A 115 -53.14 -29.87 44.96
CA TRP A 115 -52.16 -30.41 45.91
C TRP A 115 -52.60 -30.39 47.39
N GLY A 116 -53.73 -29.77 47.74
CA GLY A 116 -54.26 -29.80 49.11
C GLY A 116 -55.20 -28.66 49.52
N SER A 117 -55.11 -28.26 50.79
CA SER A 117 -55.97 -27.22 51.39
C SER A 117 -55.56 -25.82 50.93
N VAL A 118 -56.49 -25.13 50.27
CA VAL A 118 -56.35 -23.73 49.80
C VAL A 118 -56.01 -22.77 50.95
N GLN A 119 -56.46 -23.07 52.18
CA GLN A 119 -56.18 -22.23 53.35
C GLN A 119 -54.71 -22.32 53.78
N LEU A 120 -54.10 -23.50 53.71
CA LEU A 120 -52.67 -23.69 54.01
C LEU A 120 -51.80 -23.09 52.91
N GLU A 121 -52.20 -23.24 51.65
CA GLU A 121 -51.55 -22.62 50.50
C GLU A 121 -51.45 -21.10 50.67
N GLN A 122 -52.58 -20.44 50.95
CA GLN A 122 -52.64 -19.00 51.17
C GLN A 122 -51.80 -18.55 52.36
N ALA A 123 -51.82 -19.30 53.47
CA ALA A 123 -51.02 -19.00 54.65
C ALA A 123 -49.50 -19.07 54.37
N VAL A 124 -49.04 -20.09 53.63
CA VAL A 124 -47.64 -20.24 53.23
C VAL A 124 -47.22 -19.10 52.28
N MET A 125 -48.07 -18.74 51.32
CA MET A 125 -47.81 -17.62 50.41
C MET A 125 -47.71 -16.28 51.15
N GLU A 126 -48.59 -16.04 52.14
CA GLU A 126 -48.59 -14.81 52.94
C GLU A 126 -47.39 -14.72 53.88
N GLN A 127 -47.03 -15.82 54.55
CA GLN A 127 -45.84 -15.91 55.39
C GLN A 127 -44.55 -15.68 54.58
N ALA A 128 -44.45 -16.29 53.39
CA ALA A 128 -43.33 -16.06 52.48
C ALA A 128 -43.25 -14.60 52.00
N ALA A 129 -44.40 -13.96 51.74
CA ALA A 129 -44.45 -12.55 51.36
C ALA A 129 -44.00 -11.60 52.49
N GLN A 130 -44.34 -11.92 53.74
CA GLN A 130 -43.92 -11.16 54.93
C GLN A 130 -42.42 -11.34 55.25
N LEU A 131 -41.86 -12.53 54.99
CA LEU A 131 -40.44 -12.84 55.21
C LEU A 131 -39.52 -12.35 54.07
N ALA A 132 -40.07 -12.15 52.87
CA ALA A 132 -39.34 -11.70 51.69
C ALA A 132 -38.42 -10.46 51.90
N PRO A 133 -38.80 -9.44 52.71
CA PRO A 133 -37.96 -8.28 52.95
C PRO A 133 -36.74 -8.54 53.83
N GLN A 134 -36.77 -9.59 54.66
CA GLN A 134 -35.77 -9.89 55.67
C GLN A 134 -34.66 -10.84 55.16
N LEU A 135 -34.86 -11.44 53.98
CA LEU A 135 -33.91 -12.40 53.40
C LEU A 135 -32.63 -11.71 52.88
N PRO A 136 -31.43 -12.25 53.17
CA PRO A 136 -30.15 -11.71 52.71
C PRO A 136 -29.90 -12.02 51.23
N MET A 137 -30.56 -11.26 50.36
CA MET A 137 -30.58 -11.47 48.90
C MET A 137 -29.31 -10.97 48.17
N ASP A 138 -28.54 -10.06 48.78
CA ASP A 138 -27.43 -9.34 48.12
C ASP A 138 -26.03 -9.92 48.37
N GLU A 139 -25.89 -10.88 49.28
CA GLU A 139 -24.58 -11.36 49.76
C GLU A 139 -23.98 -12.56 49.00
N GLY A 140 -24.69 -13.06 47.99
CA GLY A 140 -24.35 -14.30 47.29
C GLY A 140 -23.41 -14.23 46.10
N LEU A 141 -23.07 -13.03 45.65
CA LEU A 141 -22.29 -12.87 44.42
C LEU A 141 -20.81 -13.16 44.71
N PRO A 142 -20.13 -14.04 43.96
CA PRO A 142 -18.70 -14.28 44.14
C PRO A 142 -17.90 -13.03 43.69
N LYS A 143 -17.71 -12.08 44.61
CA LYS A 143 -17.03 -10.81 44.36
C LYS A 143 -15.53 -10.98 44.07
N LYS A 144 -14.88 -11.98 44.68
CA LYS A 144 -13.42 -12.21 44.60
C LYS A 144 -12.92 -12.50 43.17
N PRO A 145 -13.43 -13.51 42.42
CA PRO A 145 -12.95 -13.80 41.07
C PRO A 145 -13.30 -12.69 40.06
N ILE A 146 -14.46 -12.03 40.24
CA ILE A 146 -14.88 -10.92 39.38
C ILE A 146 -13.92 -9.73 39.57
N ARG A 147 -13.63 -9.34 40.82
CA ARG A 147 -12.72 -8.23 41.12
C ARG A 147 -11.32 -8.45 40.55
N ARG A 148 -10.77 -9.67 40.69
CA ARG A 148 -9.44 -9.97 40.15
C ARG A 148 -9.42 -9.83 38.62
N ARG A 149 -10.43 -10.35 37.93
CA ARG A 149 -10.53 -10.26 36.45
C ARG A 149 -10.73 -8.82 35.98
N THR A 150 -11.56 -8.03 36.67
CA THR A 150 -11.76 -6.61 36.33
C THR A 150 -10.50 -5.78 36.56
N VAL A 151 -9.74 -6.06 37.64
CA VAL A 151 -8.45 -5.38 37.90
C VAL A 151 -7.43 -5.73 36.81
N VAL A 152 -7.29 -7.00 36.44
CA VAL A 152 -6.39 -7.41 35.35
C VAL A 152 -6.77 -6.71 34.05
N PHE A 153 -8.05 -6.73 33.67
CA PHE A 153 -8.53 -6.03 32.48
C PHE A 153 -8.24 -4.53 32.53
N ALA A 154 -8.53 -3.86 33.66
CA ALA A 154 -8.27 -2.44 33.83
C ALA A 154 -6.78 -2.10 33.71
N CYS A 155 -5.89 -2.89 34.33
CA CYS A 155 -4.45 -2.72 34.18
C CYS A 155 -3.99 -2.92 32.72
N THR A 156 -4.49 -3.95 32.02
CA THR A 156 -4.14 -4.17 30.61
C THR A 156 -4.65 -3.07 29.68
N ALA A 157 -5.87 -2.57 29.93
CA ALA A 157 -6.45 -1.48 29.16
C ALA A 157 -5.70 -0.16 29.42
N ALA A 158 -5.31 0.10 30.66
CA ALA A 158 -4.49 1.26 31.01
C ALA A 158 -3.12 1.20 30.33
N ALA A 159 -2.45 0.05 30.32
CA ALA A 159 -1.18 -0.12 29.61
C ALA A 159 -1.33 0.12 28.10
N ALA A 160 -2.38 -0.43 27.47
CA ALA A 160 -2.66 -0.18 26.06
C ALA A 160 -2.96 1.31 25.77
N PHE A 161 -3.66 2.00 26.68
CA PHE A 161 -3.93 3.43 26.56
C PHE A 161 -2.65 4.26 26.68
N VAL A 162 -1.73 3.90 27.58
CA VAL A 162 -0.42 4.55 27.70
C VAL A 162 0.38 4.42 26.40
N VAL A 163 0.41 3.23 25.78
CA VAL A 163 1.08 3.02 24.48
C VAL A 163 0.46 3.91 23.40
N TRP A 164 -0.88 3.99 23.33
CA TRP A 164 -1.59 4.86 22.39
C TRP A 164 -1.31 6.36 22.63
N ALA A 165 -1.21 6.79 23.89
CA ALA A 165 -0.92 8.17 24.25
C ALA A 165 0.52 8.59 23.91
N ILE A 166 1.49 7.69 24.05
CA ILE A 166 2.91 7.96 23.76
C ILE A 166 3.17 7.93 22.25
N TRP A 167 2.58 6.98 21.52
CA TRP A 167 2.83 6.78 20.09
C TRP A 167 1.52 6.71 19.27
N PRO A 168 0.79 7.84 19.13
CA PRO A 168 -0.51 7.85 18.46
C PRO A 168 -0.40 7.49 16.97
N GLU A 169 0.64 7.95 16.28
CA GLU A 169 0.84 7.68 14.84
C GLU A 169 1.10 6.20 14.55
N TYR A 170 1.95 5.55 15.35
CA TYR A 170 2.23 4.12 15.21
C TYR A 170 0.97 3.28 15.41
N VAL A 171 0.14 3.60 16.41
CA VAL A 171 -1.10 2.88 16.65
C VAL A 171 -2.11 3.11 15.52
N GLN A 172 -2.21 4.33 14.98
CA GLN A 172 -3.07 4.61 13.83
C GLN A 172 -2.63 3.84 12.58
N ILE A 173 -1.32 3.82 12.29
CA ILE A 173 -0.78 3.04 11.17
C ILE A 173 -1.03 1.56 11.39
N PHE A 174 -0.80 1.04 12.61
CA PHE A 174 -1.16 -0.33 12.95
C PHE A 174 -2.64 -0.61 12.72
N LEU A 175 -3.56 0.24 13.16
CA LEU A 175 -5.00 0.04 12.92
C LEU A 175 -5.34 0.04 11.42
N SER A 176 -4.66 0.85 10.62
CA SER A 176 -4.81 0.82 9.15
C SER A 176 -4.22 -0.45 8.54
N ARG A 177 -3.05 -0.91 9.02
CA ARG A 177 -2.37 -2.14 8.63
C ARG A 177 -3.14 -3.39 9.07
N LEU A 178 -3.85 -3.31 10.19
CA LEU A 178 -4.78 -4.30 10.73
C LEU A 178 -5.95 -4.50 9.76
N LEU A 179 -6.40 -3.43 9.09
CA LEU A 179 -7.34 -3.44 7.96
C LEU A 179 -6.67 -3.73 6.59
N LEU A 180 -5.48 -4.36 6.58
CA LEU A 180 -4.71 -4.79 5.40
C LEU A 180 -4.18 -3.66 4.49
N SER A 181 -4.06 -2.43 5.01
CA SER A 181 -3.37 -1.32 4.31
C SER A 181 -1.86 -1.58 4.12
N SER A 182 -1.27 -1.00 3.06
CA SER A 182 0.18 -1.01 2.77
C SER A 182 0.95 0.20 3.29
N ARG A 183 0.34 1.05 4.12
CA ARG A 183 1.08 2.18 4.75
C ARG A 183 2.27 1.67 5.55
N HIS A 184 3.38 2.39 5.53
CA HIS A 184 4.59 2.05 6.30
C HIS A 184 4.58 2.69 7.69
N TYR A 185 5.27 2.08 8.65
CA TYR A 185 5.54 2.73 9.93
C TYR A 185 6.43 3.97 9.70
N PRO A 186 6.31 5.01 10.54
CA PRO A 186 7.03 6.24 10.31
C PRO A 186 8.51 6.02 10.57
N THR A 187 9.33 6.23 9.54
CA THR A 187 10.79 6.16 9.55
C THR A 187 11.38 7.56 9.76
N ARG A 188 12.68 7.62 10.11
CA ARG A 188 13.39 8.90 10.31
C ARG A 188 13.57 9.64 9.00
N THR A 189 13.79 8.90 7.92
CA THR A 189 13.71 9.42 6.54
C THR A 189 12.28 9.26 6.05
N GLN A 190 11.72 10.26 5.38
CA GLN A 190 10.38 10.16 4.77
C GLN A 190 10.45 10.53 3.30
N ILE A 191 10.00 9.61 2.44
CA ILE A 191 9.90 9.83 0.99
C ILE A 191 8.56 10.50 0.70
N GLN A 192 8.59 11.74 0.23
CA GLN A 192 7.35 12.48 -0.07
C GLN A 192 6.81 12.18 -1.46
N TRP A 193 7.70 12.19 -2.46
CA TRP A 193 7.33 11.87 -3.84
C TRP A 193 8.51 11.29 -4.61
N VAL A 194 8.17 10.51 -5.62
CA VAL A 194 9.10 9.97 -6.61
C VAL A 194 8.69 10.54 -7.96
N LYS A 195 9.66 10.98 -8.76
CA LYS A 195 9.42 11.49 -10.10
C LYS A 195 10.30 10.73 -11.08
N VAL A 196 9.68 10.19 -12.11
CA VAL A 196 10.31 9.37 -13.14
C VAL A 196 10.09 10.05 -14.49
N ASN A 197 11.16 10.45 -15.17
CA ASN A 197 11.10 11.15 -16.48
C ASN A 197 10.13 12.33 -16.51
N GLY A 198 10.01 13.09 -15.42
CA GLY A 198 9.09 14.23 -15.34
C GLY A 198 7.74 13.93 -14.67
N GLN A 199 7.32 12.66 -14.61
CA GLN A 199 6.03 12.23 -14.08
C GLN A 199 6.11 11.94 -12.58
N ILE A 200 5.22 12.53 -11.78
CA ILE A 200 5.13 12.27 -10.34
C ILE A 200 4.40 10.94 -10.13
N VAL A 201 5.07 10.00 -9.48
CA VAL A 201 4.56 8.67 -9.15
C VAL A 201 4.37 8.56 -7.64
N PRO A 202 3.18 8.13 -7.16
CA PRO A 202 2.96 7.89 -5.74
C PRO A 202 3.91 6.81 -5.21
N PRO A 203 4.53 6.99 -4.03
CA PRO A 203 5.47 6.02 -3.46
C PRO A 203 4.81 4.72 -2.97
N ASP A 204 3.49 4.75 -2.73
CA ASP A 204 2.73 3.68 -2.05
C ASP A 204 2.22 2.56 -2.98
N SER A 205 2.15 2.79 -4.30
CA SER A 205 1.89 1.80 -5.35
C SER A 205 1.57 2.58 -6.63
N GLY A 206 2.47 2.53 -7.62
CA GLY A 206 2.29 3.24 -8.87
C GLY A 206 2.72 2.41 -10.07
N GLU A 207 2.11 2.69 -11.22
CA GLU A 207 2.64 2.32 -12.53
C GLU A 207 3.07 3.61 -13.23
N CYS A 208 4.19 3.56 -13.94
CA CYS A 208 4.71 4.68 -14.73
C CYS A 208 5.07 4.21 -16.13
N TRP A 209 4.74 5.03 -17.13
CA TRP A 209 5.07 4.77 -18.52
C TRP A 209 6.37 5.46 -18.88
N VAL A 210 7.33 4.69 -19.36
CA VAL A 210 8.65 5.12 -19.81
C VAL A 210 8.78 4.81 -21.29
N VAL A 211 9.38 5.71 -22.06
CA VAL A 211 9.63 5.47 -23.49
C VAL A 211 10.84 4.55 -23.64
N GLU A 212 10.70 3.53 -24.47
CA GLU A 212 11.77 2.58 -24.76
C GLU A 212 13.02 3.28 -25.31
N GLY A 213 14.20 2.87 -24.82
CA GLY A 213 15.49 3.39 -25.28
C GLY A 213 15.84 4.81 -24.83
N GLN A 214 14.94 5.53 -24.15
CA GLN A 214 15.26 6.81 -23.51
C GLN A 214 15.94 6.63 -22.15
N PRO A 215 16.80 7.58 -21.73
CA PRO A 215 17.40 7.56 -20.40
C PRO A 215 16.32 7.72 -19.33
N LEU A 216 16.37 6.85 -18.33
CA LEU A 216 15.54 6.89 -17.14
C LEU A 216 16.16 7.88 -16.15
N ARG A 217 15.47 8.96 -15.82
CA ARG A 217 15.83 9.94 -14.79
C ARG A 217 14.89 9.80 -13.61
N ILE A 218 15.45 9.54 -12.45
CA ILE A 218 14.72 9.31 -11.20
C ILE A 218 15.09 10.44 -10.24
N GLU A 219 14.08 11.18 -9.80
CA GLU A 219 14.18 12.24 -8.79
C GLU A 219 13.33 11.83 -7.59
N VAL A 220 13.88 11.89 -6.38
CA VAL A 220 13.18 11.50 -5.16
C VAL A 220 13.32 12.60 -4.12
N LEU A 221 12.19 13.15 -3.65
CA LEU A 221 12.22 14.09 -2.54
C LEU A 221 12.09 13.35 -1.22
N ALA A 222 13.08 13.53 -0.35
CA ALA A 222 13.05 13.04 1.01
C ALA A 222 13.14 14.17 2.03
N THR A 223 12.57 13.94 3.21
CA THR A 223 12.57 14.85 4.35
C THR A 223 12.87 14.10 5.65
N GLY A 224 13.42 14.80 6.64
CA GLY A 224 13.72 14.21 7.96
C GLY A 224 15.23 14.06 8.15
N GLN A 225 15.69 12.88 8.55
CA GLN A 225 17.12 12.56 8.62
C GLN A 225 17.61 12.05 7.26
N LEU A 226 18.36 12.85 6.53
CA LEU A 226 18.75 12.55 5.15
C LEU A 226 20.02 11.69 5.09
N PRO A 227 20.01 10.53 4.41
CA PRO A 227 21.22 9.72 4.20
C PRO A 227 22.17 10.35 3.16
N GLU A 228 23.46 10.03 3.23
CA GLU A 228 24.45 10.52 2.25
C GLU A 228 24.23 9.93 0.85
N GLU A 229 23.77 8.67 0.78
CA GLU A 229 23.50 7.96 -0.47
C GLU A 229 22.13 7.27 -0.44
N GLY A 230 21.49 7.20 -1.60
CA GLY A 230 20.33 6.38 -1.85
C GLY A 230 20.62 5.24 -2.81
N ARG A 231 19.73 4.25 -2.88
CA ARG A 231 19.82 3.17 -3.88
C ARG A 231 18.47 2.91 -4.53
N VAL A 232 18.49 2.63 -5.82
CA VAL A 232 17.36 2.09 -6.58
C VAL A 232 17.70 0.68 -7.01
N GLU A 233 16.79 -0.25 -6.76
CA GLU A 233 16.85 -1.60 -7.30
C GLU A 233 15.83 -1.71 -8.43
N LEU A 234 16.30 -2.12 -9.61
CA LEU A 234 15.49 -2.43 -10.78
C LEU A 234 15.51 -3.94 -11.01
N ALA A 235 14.34 -4.56 -11.11
CA ALA A 235 14.20 -5.97 -11.40
C ALA A 235 13.42 -6.14 -12.72
N LEU A 236 14.09 -6.67 -13.75
CA LEU A 236 13.46 -6.90 -15.06
C LEU A 236 12.33 -7.92 -14.93
N GLN A 237 11.20 -7.66 -15.58
CA GLN A 237 10.04 -8.57 -15.55
C GLN A 237 10.28 -9.86 -16.34
N SER A 238 11.05 -9.79 -17.43
CA SER A 238 11.34 -10.89 -18.35
C SER A 238 12.30 -11.93 -17.74
N THR A 239 13.42 -11.46 -17.18
CA THR A 239 14.54 -12.30 -16.74
C THR A 239 14.68 -12.37 -15.23
N GLY A 240 14.05 -11.46 -14.49
CA GLY A 240 14.26 -11.30 -13.05
C GLY A 240 15.64 -10.73 -12.69
N ALA A 241 16.45 -10.34 -13.69
CA ALA A 241 17.76 -9.73 -13.46
C ALA A 241 17.62 -8.45 -12.64
N ARG A 242 18.51 -8.27 -11.66
CA ARG A 242 18.49 -7.13 -10.73
C ARG A 242 19.68 -6.22 -10.97
N THR A 243 19.40 -4.94 -11.14
CA THR A 243 20.41 -3.89 -11.29
C THR A 243 20.22 -2.89 -10.15
N SER A 244 21.31 -2.50 -9.50
CA SER A 244 21.29 -1.47 -8.45
C SER A 244 21.94 -0.19 -8.96
N LEU A 245 21.30 0.95 -8.70
CA LEU A 245 21.76 2.28 -9.07
C LEU A 245 21.87 3.14 -7.81
N SER A 246 22.95 3.91 -7.68
CA SER A 246 23.11 4.88 -6.59
C SER A 246 22.34 6.17 -6.90
N LEU A 247 21.63 6.70 -5.91
CA LEU A 247 21.04 8.04 -5.95
C LEU A 247 21.92 8.99 -5.13
N GLN A 248 22.25 10.14 -5.70
CA GLN A 248 23.05 11.16 -5.02
C GLN A 248 22.18 12.38 -4.65
N PRO A 249 22.39 12.99 -3.48
CA PRO A 249 21.68 14.19 -3.10
C PRO A 249 22.11 15.37 -3.99
N LEU A 250 21.13 16.04 -4.57
CA LEU A 250 21.33 17.27 -5.31
C LEU A 250 21.69 18.37 -4.31
N SER A 251 22.96 18.80 -4.31
CA SER A 251 23.41 19.91 -3.47
C SER A 251 22.55 21.15 -3.75
N PRO A 252 22.08 21.88 -2.71
CA PRO A 252 21.08 22.96 -2.83
C PRO A 252 21.55 24.25 -3.58
N GLY A 253 22.56 24.16 -4.45
CA GLY A 253 23.10 25.28 -5.24
C GLY A 253 23.16 25.06 -6.76
N GLN A 254 22.70 23.92 -7.31
CA GLN A 254 22.89 23.58 -8.73
C GLN A 254 21.59 23.51 -9.56
N GLY A 255 20.48 24.03 -9.04
CA GLY A 255 19.19 24.13 -9.73
C GLY A 255 18.96 25.50 -10.36
N GLY A 256 19.77 25.88 -11.36
CA GLY A 256 19.65 27.17 -12.02
C GLY A 256 20.65 27.36 -13.17
N GLY A 257 20.60 26.50 -14.19
CA GLY A 257 21.47 26.60 -15.36
C GLY A 257 20.74 26.17 -16.62
N LYS A 258 20.64 27.10 -17.57
CA LYS A 258 19.96 26.99 -18.86
C LYS A 258 20.45 25.82 -19.72
N SER A 259 19.52 25.30 -20.53
CA SER A 259 19.72 24.65 -21.84
C SER A 259 21.11 24.90 -22.45
N ALA A 260 21.93 23.85 -22.53
CA ALA A 260 23.15 23.85 -23.35
C ALA A 260 22.79 23.34 -24.75
N LEU A 261 22.44 24.29 -25.60
CA LEU A 261 22.45 24.19 -27.06
C LEU A 261 23.27 25.39 -27.55
N GLU A 262 24.12 25.13 -28.54
CA GLU A 262 24.94 26.05 -29.34
C GLU A 262 26.34 26.45 -28.86
N ASP A 263 27.29 25.91 -29.65
CA ASP A 263 28.34 26.63 -30.37
C ASP A 263 29.61 27.06 -29.65
N SER A 264 30.69 26.36 -30.00
CA SER A 264 31.99 26.97 -30.28
C SER A 264 32.77 26.11 -31.29
N ARG A 265 32.61 26.44 -32.57
CA ARG A 265 33.65 26.31 -33.60
C ARG A 265 34.65 27.46 -33.45
N SER A 266 35.89 27.23 -33.91
CA SER A 266 37.05 28.12 -34.07
C SER A 266 38.14 27.90 -33.00
N SER A 267 39.19 27.11 -33.24
CA SER A 267 40.34 27.31 -34.15
C SER A 267 41.30 28.42 -33.69
N GLN A 268 42.51 28.01 -33.24
CA GLN A 268 43.85 28.61 -33.45
C GLN A 268 44.85 27.83 -32.55
N SER A 269 45.59 26.84 -33.08
CA SER A 269 46.93 26.94 -33.69
C SER A 269 48.08 27.37 -32.73
N LYS A 270 48.92 26.41 -32.30
CA LYS A 270 50.41 26.48 -32.41
C LYS A 270 51.13 25.20 -31.97
N THR A 271 51.59 24.44 -32.97
CA THR A 271 52.98 24.01 -33.24
C THR A 271 53.85 23.34 -32.16
N LEU A 272 54.20 22.07 -32.44
CA LEU A 272 55.47 21.30 -32.26
C LEU A 272 56.31 21.44 -30.97
N ASP A 273 56.58 20.31 -30.30
CA ASP A 273 57.81 19.53 -30.51
C ASP A 273 57.79 18.21 -29.70
N GLN A 274 58.11 17.10 -30.38
CA GLN A 274 58.61 15.85 -29.79
C GLN A 274 60.14 15.82 -29.96
N PRO A 275 60.88 15.06 -29.14
CA PRO A 275 61.34 13.74 -29.60
C PRO A 275 61.11 12.63 -28.53
N SER A 276 60.64 11.43 -28.92
CA SER A 276 61.39 10.15 -29.04
C SER A 276 62.37 9.85 -27.88
N CYS A 277 62.33 8.71 -27.17
CA CYS A 277 62.61 7.36 -27.70
C CYS A 277 62.19 6.22 -26.74
N LEU A 278 61.59 5.18 -27.34
CA LEU A 278 61.79 3.71 -27.19
C LEU A 278 62.47 3.10 -25.93
N ALA A 279 61.77 2.13 -25.31
CA ALA A 279 62.25 0.79 -24.88
C ALA A 279 61.06 0.05 -24.20
N GLU A 280 60.35 -0.89 -24.84
CA GLU A 280 60.61 -2.33 -24.97
C GLU A 280 60.50 -3.18 -23.68
N SER A 281 59.76 -4.29 -23.82
CA SER A 281 59.66 -5.52 -22.99
C SER A 281 58.56 -5.66 -21.89
N SER A 282 57.61 -6.55 -22.21
CA SER A 282 56.68 -7.33 -21.35
C SER A 282 57.44 -8.35 -20.45
N PRO A 283 56.84 -9.28 -19.65
CA PRO A 283 55.43 -9.67 -19.50
C PRO A 283 54.99 -9.97 -18.01
N PRO A 284 53.79 -10.54 -17.74
CA PRO A 284 53.22 -10.67 -16.39
C PRO A 284 53.51 -12.04 -15.75
N LYS A 285 53.24 -12.17 -14.44
CA LYS A 285 53.19 -13.46 -13.73
C LYS A 285 51.87 -13.64 -13.00
N GLU A 286 51.12 -14.64 -13.45
CA GLU A 286 50.13 -15.37 -12.66
C GLU A 286 50.82 -16.15 -11.53
N SER A 287 50.09 -16.45 -10.44
CA SER A 287 49.84 -17.83 -9.97
C SER A 287 49.40 -17.90 -8.50
N SER A 288 48.28 -18.63 -8.34
CA SER A 288 48.07 -19.70 -7.36
C SER A 288 47.78 -19.33 -5.89
N LEU A 289 46.57 -19.57 -5.39
CA LEU A 289 45.98 -20.86 -4.94
C LEU A 289 46.37 -21.24 -3.50
N SER A 290 45.30 -21.33 -2.69
CA SER A 290 45.02 -22.26 -1.59
C SER A 290 45.97 -22.39 -0.40
N LYS A 291 45.39 -22.16 0.79
CA LYS A 291 45.57 -23.05 1.95
C LYS A 291 44.33 -23.05 2.86
N GLU A 292 43.70 -24.22 2.88
CA GLU A 292 42.78 -24.71 3.90
C GLU A 292 43.47 -24.88 5.26
N SER A 293 42.66 -25.29 6.25
CA SER A 293 42.92 -25.73 7.63
C SER A 293 42.69 -24.62 8.66
N SER A 294 41.95 -24.82 9.75
CA SER A 294 41.31 -26.02 10.30
C SER A 294 40.48 -25.58 11.52
N LEU A 295 39.34 -26.24 11.72
CA LEU A 295 38.66 -26.31 13.03
C LEU A 295 39.61 -26.91 14.08
N PRO A 296 39.33 -26.68 15.37
CA PRO A 296 38.76 -27.80 16.11
C PRO A 296 37.54 -27.45 16.97
N ARG A 297 36.93 -28.54 17.41
CA ARG A 297 35.64 -28.75 18.06
C ARG A 297 35.89 -29.18 19.52
N GLU A 298 34.80 -29.20 20.29
CA GLU A 298 34.61 -29.83 21.63
C GLU A 298 34.97 -28.91 22.82
N SER A 299 34.25 -28.85 23.93
CA SER A 299 33.31 -29.75 24.64
C SER A 299 32.70 -28.94 25.81
N SER A 300 31.38 -28.77 25.95
CA SER A 300 30.41 -29.55 26.76
C SER A 300 30.48 -29.42 28.30
N GLN A 301 29.28 -29.46 28.92
CA GLN A 301 28.91 -29.52 30.36
C GLN A 301 28.85 -28.14 31.06
N GLY A 302 27.78 -27.70 31.73
CA GLY A 302 26.61 -28.38 32.29
C GLY A 302 26.71 -28.34 33.81
N GLU A 303 26.00 -27.41 34.48
CA GLU A 303 25.63 -27.51 35.89
C GLU A 303 24.36 -26.68 36.20
N GLU A 304 23.56 -27.22 37.10
CA GLU A 304 22.20 -26.83 37.48
C GLU A 304 22.16 -26.60 39.01
N PHE A 305 21.47 -25.53 39.45
CA PHE A 305 20.84 -25.28 40.79
C PHE A 305 21.72 -25.06 42.05
N PRO A 306 21.20 -24.53 43.21
CA PRO A 306 19.86 -24.00 43.54
C PRO A 306 19.80 -22.68 44.39
N LEU A 307 18.55 -22.24 44.62
CA LEU A 307 17.94 -21.31 45.62
C LEU A 307 18.64 -21.04 46.98
N GLY A 308 18.43 -19.82 47.52
CA GLY A 308 18.51 -19.54 48.97
C GLY A 308 18.20 -18.11 49.44
N LYS A 309 16.97 -17.88 49.93
CA LYS A 309 16.50 -17.14 51.15
C LYS A 309 17.16 -15.80 51.56
N GLU A 310 16.44 -14.66 51.59
CA GLU A 310 15.47 -14.11 52.59
C GLU A 310 16.07 -13.03 53.52
N SER A 311 15.17 -12.16 54.03
CA SER A 311 15.30 -11.13 55.09
C SER A 311 15.70 -9.69 54.66
N HIS A 312 15.14 -8.60 55.21
CA HIS A 312 13.97 -8.31 56.05
C HIS A 312 13.84 -6.75 56.15
N LEU A 313 12.60 -6.27 56.30
CA LEU A 313 12.15 -5.17 57.19
C LEU A 313 12.25 -3.66 56.83
N ALA A 314 11.18 -2.99 57.31
CA ALA A 314 10.94 -1.57 57.62
C ALA A 314 10.47 -0.67 56.45
N GLN A 315 9.43 0.15 56.58
CA GLN A 315 8.58 0.55 57.71
C GLN A 315 7.31 1.26 57.17
N GLU A 316 6.25 1.24 57.98
CA GLU A 316 4.96 1.94 57.85
C GLU A 316 5.15 3.49 57.88
N SER A 317 4.21 4.38 57.53
CA SER A 317 2.85 4.58 58.05
C SER A 317 2.09 5.68 57.20
N PRO A 318 0.97 6.34 57.61
CA PRO A 318 -0.32 6.25 56.89
C PRO A 318 -1.05 7.59 56.63
N LEU A 319 -2.29 7.48 56.07
CA LEU A 319 -3.50 8.32 56.20
C LEU A 319 -3.42 9.87 56.25
N ALA A 320 -4.26 10.53 55.42
CA ALA A 320 -5.40 11.39 55.85
C ALA A 320 -6.08 12.09 54.64
N LYS A 321 -7.40 11.90 54.47
CA LYS A 321 -8.51 12.91 54.51
C LYS A 321 -8.54 13.96 53.39
N GLU A 322 -9.66 14.46 52.89
CA GLU A 322 -11.11 14.24 52.93
C GLU A 322 -11.70 15.30 51.98
N SER A 323 -13.00 15.20 51.70
CA SER A 323 -13.88 16.28 51.19
C SER A 323 -13.76 16.64 49.70
N SER A 324 -14.80 16.95 48.94
CA SER A 324 -16.26 16.88 49.12
C SER A 324 -16.88 17.33 47.79
N LEU A 325 -17.85 16.59 47.27
CA LEU A 325 -18.87 17.10 46.36
C LEU A 325 -19.78 18.09 47.13
N PRO A 326 -20.51 19.04 46.48
CA PRO A 326 -21.80 18.66 45.86
C PRO A 326 -22.34 19.52 44.69
N LYS A 327 -23.28 18.89 43.94
CA LYS A 327 -24.60 19.39 43.45
C LYS A 327 -24.65 20.59 42.49
N GLU A 328 -25.63 20.76 41.60
CA GLU A 328 -26.73 20.01 40.95
C GLU A 328 -27.39 21.02 39.98
N ALA A 329 -28.32 20.56 39.12
CA ALA A 329 -29.35 21.34 38.41
C ALA A 329 -28.87 22.24 37.24
N SER A 330 -29.57 22.37 36.10
CA SER A 330 -30.86 21.88 35.59
C SER A 330 -30.95 22.28 34.10
N LEU A 331 -31.34 21.36 33.22
CA LEU A 331 -32.54 21.35 32.36
C LEU A 331 -32.78 22.49 31.34
N LEU A 332 -33.14 22.03 30.11
CA LEU A 332 -33.95 22.69 29.05
C LEU A 332 -33.20 23.82 28.31
N ARG A 333 -33.20 23.93 26.97
CA ARG A 333 -34.31 23.88 26.03
C ARG A 333 -33.80 24.10 24.58
N GLU A 334 -34.37 23.35 23.64
CA GLU A 334 -34.72 23.64 22.22
C GLU A 334 -33.79 24.45 21.28
N LYS A 335 -33.60 23.85 20.08
CA LYS A 335 -33.04 24.41 18.83
C LYS A 335 -33.85 25.61 18.32
N PRO A 336 -33.29 26.45 17.41
CA PRO A 336 -33.56 26.19 15.99
C PRO A 336 -32.37 26.44 15.03
N LEU A 337 -32.50 25.88 13.82
CA LEU A 337 -31.65 26.12 12.64
C LEU A 337 -31.68 27.61 12.21
N PRO A 338 -30.67 28.07 11.44
CA PRO A 338 -30.87 29.10 10.43
C PRO A 338 -30.79 28.56 8.99
N LYS A 339 -31.65 29.14 8.16
CA LYS A 339 -31.75 29.03 6.70
C LYS A 339 -30.71 29.92 5.99
N GLU A 340 -30.19 29.35 4.91
CA GLU A 340 -29.91 29.94 3.57
C GLU A 340 -28.99 31.17 3.36
N GLN A 341 -27.99 30.89 2.52
CA GLN A 341 -27.51 31.66 1.37
C GLN A 341 -26.66 32.93 1.60
N ARG A 342 -25.36 32.82 1.26
CA ARG A 342 -24.76 33.53 0.12
C ARG A 342 -23.37 32.99 -0.20
N LEU A 343 -23.19 32.51 -1.44
CA LEU A 343 -21.90 32.42 -2.12
C LEU A 343 -21.27 33.83 -2.20
N PRO A 344 -19.94 33.95 -2.07
CA PRO A 344 -19.17 34.25 -3.28
C PRO A 344 -17.76 33.62 -3.34
N LYS A 345 -17.40 33.26 -4.57
CA LYS A 345 -16.08 33.39 -5.24
C LYS A 345 -14.86 32.64 -4.69
N GLU A 346 -14.24 31.93 -5.63
CA GLU A 346 -12.98 31.18 -5.60
C GLU A 346 -11.74 31.94 -5.09
N PRO A 347 -10.68 31.20 -4.71
CA PRO A 347 -9.78 31.56 -3.63
C PRO A 347 -8.61 32.41 -4.11
N LEU A 348 -8.38 33.51 -3.40
CA LEU A 348 -7.12 34.24 -3.46
C LEU A 348 -6.09 33.54 -2.57
N LEU A 349 -4.88 33.39 -3.12
CA LEU A 349 -3.67 32.92 -2.46
C LEU A 349 -3.61 33.34 -0.99
N ALA A 350 -3.84 32.39 -0.08
CA ALA A 350 -3.38 32.50 1.29
C ALA A 350 -1.94 31.98 1.32
N THR A 351 -0.99 32.92 1.32
CA THR A 351 0.40 32.70 1.71
C THR A 351 0.40 31.93 3.03
N GLY A 352 0.65 30.63 2.93
CA GLY A 352 0.81 29.74 4.06
C GLY A 352 1.97 30.26 4.91
N GLN A 353 1.65 30.58 6.15
CA GLN A 353 2.64 30.87 7.17
C GLN A 353 3.60 29.68 7.24
N GLN A 354 4.87 29.98 6.98
CA GLN A 354 6.00 29.10 7.23
C GLN A 354 6.00 28.75 8.72
N GLN A 355 5.58 27.53 9.04
CA GLN A 355 5.87 26.94 10.33
C GLN A 355 7.18 26.18 10.20
N THR A 356 8.24 26.90 10.54
CA THR A 356 9.64 26.46 10.57
C THR A 356 9.88 25.55 11.78
N VAL A 357 9.89 24.25 11.52
CA VAL A 357 10.82 23.34 12.19
C VAL A 357 11.62 22.72 11.06
N GLY A 358 12.94 22.94 11.05
CA GLY A 358 13.83 22.58 9.96
C GLY A 358 13.93 21.07 9.77
N SER A 359 12.96 20.47 9.09
CA SER A 359 13.14 19.19 8.42
C SER A 359 13.99 19.47 7.18
N GLU A 360 15.26 19.06 7.21
CA GLU A 360 16.11 19.11 6.02
C GLU A 360 15.39 18.38 4.88
N ARG A 361 15.42 18.98 3.70
CA ARG A 361 14.83 18.40 2.49
C ARG A 361 15.93 18.29 1.44
N ALA A 362 16.07 17.13 0.83
CA ALA A 362 16.97 16.93 -0.29
C ALA A 362 16.26 16.18 -1.41
N VAL A 363 16.62 16.55 -2.64
CA VAL A 363 16.22 15.82 -3.84
C VAL A 363 17.37 14.90 -4.21
N TYR A 364 17.10 13.60 -4.25
CA TYR A 364 18.06 12.60 -4.71
C TYR A 364 17.85 12.34 -6.19
N MET A 365 18.94 12.27 -6.95
CA MET A 365 18.92 12.02 -8.38
C MET A 365 19.74 10.80 -8.73
N GLY A 366 19.22 10.01 -9.67
CA GLY A 366 19.98 8.99 -10.37
C GLY A 366 19.31 8.66 -11.68
N GLY A 367 19.99 7.86 -12.48
CA GLY A 367 19.45 7.48 -13.77
C GLY A 367 20.07 6.23 -14.35
N LEU A 368 19.42 5.72 -15.38
CA LEU A 368 19.86 4.61 -16.19
C LEU A 368 19.85 5.06 -17.65
N ASP A 369 20.92 4.78 -18.39
CA ASP A 369 21.05 5.26 -19.77
C ASP A 369 19.95 4.75 -20.70
N ARG A 370 19.55 3.48 -20.52
CA ARG A 370 18.50 2.82 -21.32
C ARG A 370 17.79 1.76 -20.52
N LEU A 371 16.45 1.74 -20.63
CA LEU A 371 15.61 0.65 -20.16
C LEU A 371 15.10 -0.14 -21.38
N SER A 372 15.45 -1.42 -21.45
CA SER A 372 15.11 -2.31 -22.58
C SER A 372 13.83 -3.12 -22.35
N ASP A 373 13.59 -3.54 -21.11
CA ASP A 373 12.42 -4.34 -20.73
C ASP A 373 11.62 -3.66 -19.61
N PRO A 374 10.30 -3.93 -19.50
CA PRO A 374 9.53 -3.53 -18.33
C PRO A 374 10.18 -4.05 -17.04
N ALA A 375 10.20 -3.21 -16.01
CA ALA A 375 10.93 -3.52 -14.79
C ALA A 375 10.18 -3.02 -13.54
N TRP A 376 10.33 -3.76 -12.45
CA TRP A 376 9.93 -3.33 -11.12
C TRP A 376 11.03 -2.48 -10.51
N MET A 377 10.68 -1.28 -10.07
CA MET A 377 11.60 -0.34 -9.43
C MET A 377 11.27 -0.23 -7.94
N LYS A 378 12.29 -0.36 -7.09
CA LYS A 378 12.17 -0.14 -5.66
C LYS A 378 13.25 0.81 -5.18
N ILE A 379 12.87 1.84 -4.45
CA ILE A 379 13.77 2.89 -3.99
C ILE A 379 14.01 2.70 -2.50
N TYR A 380 15.26 2.82 -2.07
CA TYR A 380 15.66 2.81 -0.67
C TYR A 380 16.47 4.07 -0.36
N LEU A 381 16.06 4.80 0.67
CA LEU A 381 16.74 5.97 1.21
C LEU A 381 16.91 5.77 2.70
N GLY A 382 18.09 5.28 3.09
CA GLY A 382 18.39 4.98 4.49
C GLY A 382 17.43 3.94 5.06
N ASP A 383 16.60 4.35 6.01
CA ASP A 383 15.57 3.53 6.64
C ASP A 383 14.21 3.57 5.93
N ALA A 384 14.01 4.42 4.92
CA ALA A 384 12.79 4.50 4.14
C ALA A 384 12.88 3.73 2.81
N TRP A 385 11.76 3.14 2.39
CA TRP A 385 11.66 2.48 1.08
C TRP A 385 10.28 2.67 0.46
N THR A 386 10.20 2.52 -0.86
CA THR A 386 8.92 2.54 -1.60
C THR A 386 8.35 1.14 -1.79
N GLU A 387 7.05 1.05 -2.09
CA GLU A 387 6.49 -0.16 -2.69
C GLU A 387 7.07 -0.35 -4.11
N PRO A 388 7.06 -1.57 -4.66
CA PRO A 388 7.48 -1.82 -6.04
C PRO A 388 6.64 -1.02 -7.04
N ILE A 389 7.30 -0.16 -7.83
CA ILE A 389 6.70 0.64 -8.90
C ILE A 389 6.91 -0.08 -10.22
N LEU A 390 5.85 -0.29 -11.00
CA LEU A 390 5.98 -0.92 -12.32
C LEU A 390 6.35 0.11 -13.38
N LEU A 391 7.51 -0.04 -14.00
CA LEU A 391 7.91 0.71 -15.18
C LEU A 391 7.43 -0.03 -16.43
N ARG A 392 6.41 0.50 -17.10
CA ARG A 392 5.92 0.00 -18.38
C ARG A 392 6.63 0.70 -19.51
N LEU A 393 7.00 -0.06 -20.54
CA LEU A 393 7.63 0.49 -21.73
C LEU A 393 6.60 0.83 -22.80
N THR A 394 6.68 2.04 -23.31
CA THR A 394 6.01 2.44 -24.55
C THR A 394 7.05 2.38 -25.67
N PRO A 395 6.87 1.49 -26.67
CA PRO A 395 7.84 1.38 -27.76
C PRO A 395 7.92 2.68 -28.56
N LEU A 396 9.01 2.93 -29.26
CA LEU A 396 9.11 4.04 -30.21
C LEU A 396 8.20 3.80 -31.43
N PRO A 397 7.71 4.86 -32.11
CA PRO A 397 7.00 4.69 -33.37
C PRO A 397 7.91 4.05 -34.41
N ARG A 398 7.41 3.03 -35.11
CA ARG A 398 8.12 2.40 -36.22
C ARG A 398 7.75 3.13 -37.50
N ILE A 399 8.78 3.61 -38.19
CA ILE A 399 8.65 4.39 -39.42
C ILE A 399 9.16 3.54 -40.58
N GLU A 400 8.36 3.43 -41.65
CA GLU A 400 8.78 2.76 -42.89
C GLU A 400 8.72 3.73 -44.07
N LEU A 401 9.72 3.64 -44.94
CA LEU A 401 9.85 4.49 -46.13
C LEU A 401 9.33 3.74 -47.35
N LEU A 402 8.61 4.45 -48.22
CA LEU A 402 8.19 3.97 -49.52
C LEU A 402 8.57 5.02 -50.56
N MET A 403 9.45 4.67 -51.48
CA MET A 403 9.82 5.53 -52.61
C MET A 403 9.09 5.06 -53.87
N ALA A 404 8.43 5.99 -54.57
CA ALA A 404 7.85 5.74 -55.88
C ALA A 404 8.63 6.51 -56.94
N VAL A 405 9.20 5.81 -57.92
CA VAL A 405 10.01 6.39 -58.99
C VAL A 405 9.28 6.32 -60.31
N GLN A 406 9.15 7.48 -60.93
CA GLN A 406 8.70 7.64 -62.30
C GLN A 406 9.88 8.15 -63.15
N PRO A 407 10.43 7.33 -64.05
CA PRO A 407 11.54 7.74 -64.91
C PRO A 407 11.06 8.75 -65.96
N PRO A 408 11.97 9.54 -66.54
CA PRO A 408 11.64 10.42 -67.66
C PRO A 408 11.34 9.64 -68.94
N ASP A 409 10.63 10.25 -69.88
CA ASP A 409 10.13 9.58 -71.10
C ASP A 409 11.22 8.86 -71.91
N TYR A 410 12.40 9.46 -71.98
CA TYR A 410 13.54 8.89 -72.71
C TYR A 410 14.14 7.63 -72.07
N ALA A 411 13.86 7.38 -70.77
CA ALA A 411 14.33 6.24 -70.01
C ALA A 411 13.24 5.19 -69.75
N LEU A 412 12.04 5.36 -70.32
CA LEU A 412 10.91 4.43 -70.15
C LEU A 412 11.18 3.03 -70.71
N GLU A 413 12.07 2.88 -71.68
CA GLU A 413 12.45 1.57 -72.26
C GLU A 413 13.77 1.02 -71.72
N ALA A 414 14.55 1.85 -71.00
CA ALA A 414 15.80 1.43 -70.38
C ALA A 414 15.56 0.57 -69.13
N ASP A 415 16.52 -0.31 -68.79
CA ASP A 415 16.50 -1.10 -67.56
C ASP A 415 16.90 -0.22 -66.36
N VAL A 416 15.95 0.62 -65.94
CA VAL A 416 16.12 1.60 -64.87
C VAL A 416 15.04 1.39 -63.80
N PRO A 417 15.29 1.74 -62.53
CA PRO A 417 14.31 1.54 -61.46
C PRO A 417 12.99 2.27 -61.73
N LYS A 418 11.89 1.52 -61.76
CA LYS A 418 10.52 2.01 -62.02
C LYS A 418 9.56 1.38 -61.03
N GLY A 419 8.60 2.18 -60.56
CA GLY A 419 7.58 1.71 -59.63
C GLY A 419 7.94 1.99 -58.18
N ARG A 420 7.55 1.10 -57.27
CA ARG A 420 7.57 1.36 -55.82
C ARG A 420 8.52 0.46 -55.08
N PHE A 421 9.23 1.06 -54.14
CA PHE A 421 10.28 0.43 -53.38
C PHE A 421 10.05 0.64 -51.87
N PRO A 422 9.41 -0.32 -51.18
CA PRO A 422 9.23 -0.26 -49.72
C PRO A 422 10.54 -0.61 -48.99
N GLY A 423 10.79 0.06 -47.87
CA GLY A 423 11.88 -0.25 -46.94
C GLY A 423 13.29 0.12 -47.43
N LEU A 424 13.45 0.58 -48.67
CA LEU A 424 14.74 1.07 -49.15
C LEU A 424 15.02 2.45 -48.56
N CYS A 425 16.20 2.65 -47.98
CA CYS A 425 16.68 3.98 -47.53
C CYS A 425 17.56 4.67 -48.57
N GLN A 426 17.96 3.96 -49.63
CA GLN A 426 18.80 4.44 -50.72
C GLN A 426 18.28 3.88 -52.05
N LEU A 427 18.20 4.73 -53.07
CA LEU A 427 17.75 4.35 -54.40
C LEU A 427 18.44 5.20 -55.45
N ALA A 428 19.17 4.56 -56.37
CA ALA A 428 19.77 5.23 -57.51
C ALA A 428 18.71 5.43 -58.60
N VAL A 429 18.58 6.64 -59.12
CA VAL A 429 17.62 6.98 -60.18
C VAL A 429 18.32 7.70 -61.32
N VAL A 430 17.77 7.61 -62.52
CA VAL A 430 18.28 8.35 -63.68
C VAL A 430 17.94 9.82 -63.52
N GLU A 431 18.82 10.70 -64.00
CA GLU A 431 18.59 12.14 -64.02
C GLU A 431 17.24 12.48 -64.67
N GLY A 432 16.50 13.42 -64.07
CA GLY A 432 15.14 13.76 -64.52
C GLY A 432 14.04 12.79 -64.08
N SER A 433 14.33 11.77 -63.27
CA SER A 433 13.29 10.94 -62.66
C SER A 433 12.55 11.69 -61.55
N GLN A 434 11.22 11.53 -61.51
CA GLN A 434 10.40 12.03 -60.42
C GLN A 434 10.35 10.99 -59.30
N VAL A 435 10.79 11.36 -58.10
CA VAL A 435 10.78 10.51 -56.90
C VAL A 435 9.78 11.06 -55.90
N GLN A 436 8.76 10.27 -55.57
CA GLN A 436 7.81 10.57 -54.51
C GLN A 436 8.17 9.76 -53.27
N VAL A 437 8.25 10.43 -52.13
CA VAL A 437 8.63 9.84 -50.85
C VAL A 437 7.42 9.80 -49.94
N TYR A 438 7.05 8.59 -49.53
CA TYR A 438 6.01 8.33 -48.56
C TYR A 438 6.60 7.74 -47.29
N ILE A 439 6.05 8.15 -46.15
CA ILE A 439 6.40 7.60 -44.84
C ILE A 439 5.14 7.00 -44.23
N SER A 440 5.21 5.75 -43.78
CA SER A 440 4.17 5.15 -42.94
C SER A 440 4.64 5.05 -41.50
N SER A 441 3.75 5.37 -40.55
CA SER A 441 3.96 5.19 -39.11
C SER A 441 2.86 4.32 -38.53
N ASP A 442 3.25 3.38 -37.66
CA ASP A 442 2.34 2.52 -36.88
C ASP A 442 1.64 3.28 -35.73
N LYS A 443 2.10 4.49 -35.42
CA LYS A 443 1.54 5.40 -34.42
C LYS A 443 1.21 6.77 -35.02
N HIS A 444 0.27 7.46 -34.39
CA HIS A 444 -0.10 8.80 -34.80
C HIS A 444 1.06 9.79 -34.57
N LEU A 445 1.57 10.36 -35.65
CA LEU A 445 2.58 11.41 -35.62
C LEU A 445 1.90 12.79 -35.58
N GLN A 446 2.49 13.74 -34.86
CA GLN A 446 2.01 15.13 -34.84
C GLN A 446 2.49 15.89 -36.09
N GLU A 447 3.73 15.64 -36.49
CA GLU A 447 4.37 16.24 -37.65
C GLU A 447 5.35 15.24 -38.27
N ALA A 448 5.63 15.40 -39.57
CA ALA A 448 6.67 14.69 -40.28
C ALA A 448 7.41 15.68 -41.19
N ASN A 449 8.74 15.70 -41.10
CA ASN A 449 9.60 16.62 -41.83
C ASN A 449 10.64 15.82 -42.61
N LEU A 450 10.76 16.07 -43.90
CA LEU A 450 11.85 15.53 -44.73
C LEU A 450 12.90 16.60 -44.96
N ARG A 451 14.15 16.31 -44.64
CA ARG A 451 15.28 17.20 -44.96
C ARG A 451 15.97 16.69 -46.22
N ILE A 452 16.07 17.54 -47.23
CA ILE A 452 16.84 17.31 -48.46
C ILE A 452 17.95 18.35 -48.48
N GLU A 453 19.21 17.90 -48.46
CA GLU A 453 20.39 18.76 -48.22
C GLU A 453 20.20 19.62 -46.95
N ASP A 454 20.13 20.95 -47.11
CA ASP A 454 19.93 21.93 -46.04
C ASP A 454 18.50 22.48 -45.94
N LYS A 455 17.58 21.98 -46.77
CA LYS A 455 16.18 22.44 -46.78
C LYS A 455 15.27 21.41 -46.11
N THR A 456 14.50 21.88 -45.13
CA THR A 456 13.48 21.08 -44.45
C THR A 456 12.12 21.31 -45.09
N TYR A 457 11.47 20.23 -45.50
CA TYR A 457 10.15 20.22 -46.11
C TYR A 457 9.16 19.53 -45.17
N SER A 458 8.09 20.23 -44.80
CA SER A 458 6.99 19.63 -44.04
C SER A 458 6.21 18.67 -44.93
N MET A 459 6.03 17.45 -44.46
CA MET A 459 5.19 16.46 -45.13
C MET A 459 3.73 16.67 -44.74
N ARG A 460 2.81 16.29 -45.63
CA ARG A 460 1.37 16.28 -45.36
C ARG A 460 0.88 14.86 -45.19
N LEU A 461 -0.18 14.69 -44.42
CA LEU A 461 -0.97 13.47 -44.39
C LEU A 461 -1.42 13.09 -45.81
N ALA A 462 -1.13 11.85 -46.19
CA ALA A 462 -1.50 11.25 -47.47
C ALA A 462 -2.66 10.28 -47.26
N ASP A 463 -3.62 10.27 -48.19
CA ASP A 463 -4.66 9.24 -48.18
C ASP A 463 -4.03 7.87 -48.55
N VAL A 464 -4.54 6.80 -47.94
CA VAL A 464 -4.06 5.43 -48.21
C VAL A 464 -4.13 5.09 -49.70
N ALA A 465 -5.13 5.59 -50.42
CA ALA A 465 -5.27 5.40 -51.87
C ALA A 465 -4.22 6.15 -52.69
N GLU A 466 -3.73 7.30 -52.20
CA GLU A 466 -2.65 8.08 -52.81
C GLU A 466 -1.30 7.38 -52.57
N ALA A 467 -1.06 6.91 -51.34
CA ALA A 467 0.18 6.23 -50.96
C ALA A 467 0.30 4.81 -51.57
N LEU A 468 -0.79 4.03 -51.55
CA LEU A 468 -0.84 2.65 -52.05
C LEU A 468 -1.36 2.54 -53.50
N GLY A 469 -1.75 3.64 -54.14
CA GLY A 469 -2.09 3.72 -55.57
C GLY A 469 -3.27 2.83 -55.96
N THR A 470 -4.45 3.42 -56.12
CA THR A 470 -5.55 2.73 -56.79
C THR A 470 -5.16 2.44 -58.23
N ALA A 471 -5.01 1.15 -58.55
CA ALA A 471 -4.88 0.63 -59.90
C ALA A 471 -5.97 1.25 -60.80
N SER A 472 -5.56 2.05 -61.79
CA SER A 472 -6.45 2.37 -62.89
C SER A 472 -6.72 1.07 -63.66
N ARG A 473 -7.98 0.88 -64.05
CA ARG A 473 -8.51 -0.25 -64.80
C ARG A 473 -7.57 -0.68 -65.94
N GLY A 474 -6.87 -1.79 -65.75
CA GLY A 474 -6.05 -2.44 -66.76
C GLY A 474 -5.86 -3.91 -66.41
N ARG A 475 -6.60 -4.76 -67.09
CA ARG A 475 -6.70 -6.21 -66.90
C ARG A 475 -5.34 -6.88 -67.09
N SER A 476 -4.63 -7.23 -66.02
CA SER A 476 -3.78 -8.43 -65.99
C SER A 476 -3.54 -8.85 -64.54
N ARG A 477 -3.83 -10.12 -64.29
CA ARG A 477 -3.73 -10.78 -62.98
C ARG A 477 -2.27 -11.15 -62.77
N THR A 478 -1.52 -10.26 -62.12
CA THR A 478 -0.23 -10.59 -61.52
C THR A 478 -0.17 -9.90 -60.17
N GLU A 479 0.27 -10.64 -59.17
CA GLU A 479 0.17 -10.39 -57.74
C GLU A 479 0.48 -8.94 -57.34
N ALA A 480 -0.44 -8.32 -56.59
CA ALA A 480 -0.17 -7.08 -55.89
C ALA A 480 0.97 -7.32 -54.88
N PRO A 481 1.93 -6.40 -54.72
CA PRO A 481 2.89 -6.50 -53.64
C PRO A 481 2.13 -6.33 -52.33
N GLN A 482 1.86 -7.45 -51.66
CA GLN A 482 1.37 -7.47 -50.29
C GLN A 482 2.37 -6.68 -49.44
N SER A 483 1.87 -5.77 -48.63
CA SER A 483 2.73 -5.13 -47.63
C SER A 483 3.37 -6.24 -46.77
N PRO A 484 4.66 -6.14 -46.39
CA PRO A 484 5.30 -7.16 -45.56
C PRO A 484 4.63 -7.40 -44.20
N PHE A 485 3.61 -6.61 -43.82
CA PHE A 485 2.91 -6.69 -42.55
C PHE A 485 1.60 -7.47 -42.57
N GLU A 486 1.01 -7.75 -43.73
CA GLU A 486 -0.20 -8.60 -43.76
C GLU A 486 0.10 -10.06 -43.37
N GLN A 487 1.37 -10.50 -43.42
CA GLN A 487 1.77 -11.86 -43.03
C GLN A 487 2.19 -12.00 -41.55
N ALA A 488 2.16 -10.93 -40.75
CA ALA A 488 2.51 -10.95 -39.33
C ALA A 488 1.29 -10.92 -38.38
N GLU A 489 0.08 -11.16 -38.89
CA GLU A 489 -1.13 -11.30 -38.06
C GLU A 489 -1.21 -12.71 -37.42
N GLY A 490 -0.45 -12.92 -36.33
CA GLY A 490 -0.51 -14.19 -35.59
C GLY A 490 0.01 -14.17 -34.16
N GLY A 491 0.38 -13.02 -33.61
CA GLY A 491 0.86 -12.86 -32.24
C GLY A 491 -0.10 -12.07 -31.35
N PRO A 492 -0.38 -12.49 -30.11
CA PRO A 492 -1.28 -11.78 -29.20
C PRO A 492 -0.55 -10.54 -28.65
N GLY A 493 -0.56 -9.44 -29.41
CA GLY A 493 0.06 -8.18 -29.01
C GLY A 493 0.46 -7.21 -30.13
N GLY A 494 0.20 -7.52 -31.40
CA GLY A 494 0.49 -6.61 -32.51
C GLY A 494 -0.46 -5.40 -32.56
N PRO A 495 0.03 -4.17 -32.83
CA PRO A 495 -0.81 -2.98 -32.89
C PRO A 495 -1.73 -3.01 -34.13
N THR A 496 -3.02 -3.22 -33.90
CA THR A 496 -4.12 -3.09 -34.87
C THR A 496 -4.50 -1.61 -35.09
N GLY A 497 -3.54 -0.76 -35.44
CA GLY A 497 -3.75 0.65 -35.75
C GLY A 497 -3.71 0.90 -37.26
N PRO A 498 -4.54 1.79 -37.83
CA PRO A 498 -4.41 2.18 -39.22
C PRO A 498 -3.08 2.92 -39.43
N ASN A 499 -2.20 2.39 -40.28
CA ASN A 499 -0.94 3.05 -40.64
C ASN A 499 -1.22 4.47 -41.17
N GLN A 500 -0.61 5.46 -40.56
CA GLN A 500 -0.70 6.85 -41.00
C GLN A 500 0.35 7.10 -42.08
N TRP A 501 -0.10 7.53 -43.27
CA TRP A 501 0.78 7.84 -44.38
C TRP A 501 1.04 9.34 -44.47
N TRP A 502 2.28 9.71 -44.75
CA TRP A 502 2.73 11.07 -44.98
C TRP A 502 3.43 11.14 -46.34
N THR A 503 3.21 12.21 -47.10
CA THR A 503 3.84 12.46 -48.39
C THR A 503 4.32 13.90 -48.47
N LEU A 504 5.34 14.15 -49.29
CA LEU A 504 5.68 15.51 -49.64
C LEU A 504 4.62 16.09 -50.59
N PRO A 505 4.21 17.37 -50.42
CA PRO A 505 3.49 18.07 -51.47
C PRO A 505 4.36 18.04 -52.75
N PRO A 506 3.76 18.01 -53.95
CA PRO A 506 4.50 18.05 -55.20
C PRO A 506 5.13 19.44 -55.39
N VAL A 507 6.19 19.73 -54.64
CA VAL A 507 7.07 20.86 -54.86
C VAL A 507 8.20 20.28 -55.70
N GLY A 508 8.06 20.46 -57.01
CA GLY A 508 9.10 20.12 -57.97
C GLY A 508 10.33 20.96 -57.70
N THR A 509 11.21 20.47 -56.83
CA THR A 509 12.60 20.88 -56.86
C THR A 509 13.23 19.96 -57.90
N ALA A 510 13.52 20.50 -59.08
CA ALA A 510 14.25 19.74 -60.09
C ALA A 510 15.59 19.28 -59.46
N LEU A 511 15.89 17.98 -59.56
CA LEU A 511 17.18 17.42 -59.12
C LEU A 511 18.38 18.13 -59.77
N GLU A 512 18.16 18.85 -60.89
CA GLU A 512 19.13 19.72 -61.56
C GLU A 512 19.71 20.83 -60.65
N SER A 513 19.04 21.16 -59.54
CA SER A 513 19.50 22.14 -58.54
C SER A 513 20.26 21.54 -57.36
N VAL A 514 20.35 20.21 -57.28
CA VAL A 514 21.09 19.45 -56.26
C VAL A 514 22.53 19.34 -56.78
N THR A 515 23.43 20.17 -56.25
CA THR A 515 24.79 20.33 -56.79
C THR A 515 25.80 19.35 -56.21
N THR A 516 25.43 18.61 -55.16
CA THR A 516 26.26 17.54 -54.58
C THR A 516 25.38 16.39 -54.08
N PRO A 517 25.82 15.13 -54.29
CA PRO A 517 25.09 13.94 -53.87
C PRO A 517 24.96 13.78 -52.35
#